data_AF-A0A9W9ZIB9-F1
#
_entry.id   AF-A0A9W9ZIB9-F1
#
_cell.length_a   1.000
_cell.length_b   1.000
_cell.length_c   1.000
_cell.angle_alpha   90.00
_cell.angle_beta   90.00
_cell.angle_gamma   90.00
#
_symmetry.space_group_name_H-M   'P 1'
#
loop_
_entity.id
_entity.type
_entity.pdbx_description
1 polymer ?
#
loop_
_entity_poly.entity_id
_entity_poly.type
_entity_poly.pdbx_seq_one_letter_code
_entity_poly.pdbx_strand_id
1 'polypeptide(L)'
;YLLHYFNCLEDWLDKESWSTTSVSQLSWSLLQDSFHTTLCLQFSPAAIAIAMIYFSLICLGVEVPSQGAQHSWWKAMCPGSTEDEIQAIIHNMIELYSFENVIVRG
;
A
#
# COMPACT_ATOMS: atom_id res chain seq x y z
N TYR A 1 -10.51 -9.44 -3.23
CA TYR A 1 -9.38 -9.22 -4.14
C TYR A 1 -8.03 -9.13 -3.43
N LEU A 2 -7.93 -8.42 -2.30
CA LEU A 2 -6.67 -8.24 -1.55
C LEU A 2 -6.07 -9.56 -1.02
N LEU A 3 -6.93 -10.47 -0.59
CA LEU A 3 -6.55 -11.82 -0.15
C LEU A 3 -5.90 -12.66 -1.27
N HIS A 4 -6.22 -12.36 -2.54
CA HIS A 4 -5.64 -13.07 -3.68
C HIS A 4 -4.18 -12.65 -3.94
N TYR A 5 -3.88 -11.36 -3.75
CA TYR A 5 -2.50 -10.87 -3.83
C TYR A 5 -1.63 -11.39 -2.68
N PHE A 6 -2.22 -11.60 -1.49
CA PHE A 6 -1.52 -12.22 -0.37
C PHE A 6 -1.04 -13.63 -0.67
N ASN A 7 -1.88 -14.47 -1.27
CA ASN A 7 -1.48 -15.82 -1.66
C ASN A 7 -0.39 -15.85 -2.74
N CYS A 8 -0.37 -14.89 -3.67
CA CYS A 8 0.70 -14.83 -4.69
C CYS A 8 2.04 -14.35 -4.13
N LEU A 9 2.02 -13.46 -3.14
CA LEU A 9 3.22 -13.00 -2.43
C LEU A 9 3.76 -14.07 -1.47
N GLU A 10 2.89 -14.97 -1.00
CA GLU A 10 3.23 -16.11 -0.16
C GLU A 10 4.19 -17.09 -0.83
N ASP A 11 4.06 -17.24 -2.14
CA ASP A 11 4.88 -18.16 -2.93
C ASP A 11 6.26 -17.58 -3.29
N TRP A 12 6.48 -16.28 -3.08
CA TRP A 12 7.68 -15.55 -3.52
C TRP A 12 8.62 -15.11 -2.39
N LEU A 13 8.20 -15.13 -1.13
CA LEU A 13 9.00 -14.66 0.02
C LEU A 13 9.31 -15.82 0.98
N ASP A 14 10.59 -16.03 1.25
CA ASP A 14 11.09 -17.07 2.14
C ASP A 14 10.51 -16.93 3.57
N LYS A 15 10.18 -18.06 4.21
CA LYS A 15 9.45 -18.12 5.49
C LYS A 15 10.15 -17.40 6.66
N GLU A 16 11.45 -17.17 6.52
CA GLU A 16 12.29 -16.54 7.55
C GLU A 16 12.31 -15.00 7.48
N SER A 17 12.01 -14.42 6.31
CA SER A 17 11.86 -12.96 6.14
C SER A 17 10.47 -12.47 6.57
N TRP A 18 9.62 -13.38 7.03
CA TRP A 18 8.20 -13.15 7.21
C TRP A 18 7.84 -12.40 8.49
N SER A 19 8.12 -11.10 8.41
CA SER A 19 7.43 -10.01 9.10
C SER A 19 6.10 -9.62 8.42
N THR A 20 5.52 -10.48 7.56
CA THR A 20 4.28 -10.15 6.82
C THR A 20 3.09 -9.91 7.69
N THR A 21 3.02 -10.47 8.89
CA THR A 21 1.96 -10.13 9.81
C THR A 21 1.88 -8.61 9.97
N SER A 22 3.01 -7.90 10.03
CA SER A 22 3.09 -6.45 10.16
C SER A 22 2.71 -5.71 8.87
N VAL A 23 3.28 -6.08 7.71
CA VAL A 23 2.98 -5.42 6.42
C VAL A 23 1.53 -5.64 6.02
N SER A 24 1.02 -6.86 6.21
CA SER A 24 -0.35 -7.23 5.88
C SER A 24 -1.35 -6.57 6.79
N GLN A 25 -1.08 -6.54 8.10
CA GLN A 25 -1.92 -5.83 9.04
C GLN A 25 -1.89 -4.33 8.80
N LEU A 26 -0.72 -3.74 8.54
CA LEU A 26 -0.61 -2.32 8.29
C LEU A 26 -1.31 -1.91 7.01
N SER A 27 -1.06 -2.61 5.89
CA SER A 27 -1.77 -2.36 4.63
C SER A 27 -3.28 -2.58 4.75
N TRP A 28 -3.73 -3.55 5.54
CA TRP A 28 -5.14 -3.76 5.83
C TRP A 28 -5.77 -2.64 6.65
N SER A 29 -5.11 -2.19 7.72
CA SER A 29 -5.56 -1.05 8.52
C SER A 29 -5.62 0.22 7.67
N LEU A 30 -4.59 0.50 6.87
CA LEU A 30 -4.56 1.62 5.94
C LEU A 30 -5.70 1.55 4.92
N LEU A 31 -6.02 0.36 4.41
CA LEU A 31 -7.16 0.17 3.51
C LEU A 31 -8.49 0.45 4.23
N GLN A 32 -8.65 -0.03 5.46
CA GLN A 32 -9.84 0.24 6.26
C GLN A 32 -10.04 1.74 6.46
N ASP A 33 -8.96 2.47 6.77
CA ASP A 33 -8.98 3.91 6.95
C ASP A 33 -9.25 4.64 5.62
N SER A 34 -8.78 4.11 4.50
CA SER A 34 -9.12 4.63 3.17
C SER A 34 -10.63 4.59 2.86
N PHE A 35 -11.41 3.67 3.43
CA PHE A 35 -12.87 3.65 3.24
C PHE A 35 -13.59 4.80 3.93
N HIS A 36 -12.98 5.40 4.94
CA HIS A 36 -13.48 6.62 5.57
C HIS A 36 -13.20 7.87 4.73
N THR A 37 -12.45 7.74 3.64
CA THR A 37 -12.14 8.82 2.69
C THR A 37 -12.91 8.67 1.37
N THR A 38 -12.84 9.69 0.53
CA THR A 38 -13.43 9.67 -0.82
C THR A 38 -12.54 9.00 -1.88
N LEU A 39 -11.44 8.34 -1.49
CA LEU A 39 -10.48 7.72 -2.42
C LEU A 39 -11.13 6.62 -3.28
N CYS A 40 -12.08 5.86 -2.72
CA CYS A 40 -12.81 4.81 -3.43
C CYS A 40 -13.70 5.34 -4.58
N LEU A 41 -14.02 6.65 -4.57
CA LEU A 41 -14.79 7.30 -5.64
C LEU A 41 -13.88 7.89 -6.73
N GLN A 42 -12.60 8.08 -6.44
CA GLN A 42 -11.65 8.79 -7.30
C GLN A 42 -10.69 7.83 -8.02
N PHE A 43 -10.36 6.70 -7.40
CA PHE A 43 -9.35 5.77 -7.90
C PHE A 43 -9.88 4.34 -8.01
N SER A 44 -9.29 3.57 -8.92
CA SER A 44 -9.61 2.16 -9.06
C SER A 44 -9.22 1.38 -7.80
N PRO A 45 -9.99 0.35 -7.38
CA PRO A 45 -9.69 -0.45 -6.20
C PRO A 45 -8.30 -1.10 -6.23
N ALA A 46 -7.81 -1.43 -7.44
CA ALA A 46 -6.46 -1.97 -7.65
C ALA A 46 -5.36 -0.95 -7.33
N ALA A 47 -5.54 0.32 -7.74
CA ALA A 47 -4.60 1.39 -7.45
C ALA A 47 -4.55 1.70 -5.94
N ILE A 48 -5.70 1.71 -5.27
CA ILE A 48 -5.80 1.90 -3.82
C ILE A 48 -5.06 0.77 -3.08
N ALA A 49 -5.32 -0.49 -3.44
CA ALA A 49 -4.67 -1.63 -2.79
C ALA A 49 -3.14 -1.58 -2.92
N ILE A 50 -2.63 -1.24 -4.12
CA ILE A 50 -1.19 -1.11 -4.35
C ILE A 50 -0.60 0.06 -3.57
N ALA A 51 -1.30 1.20 -3.50
CA ALA A 51 -0.87 2.34 -2.71
C ALA A 51 -0.79 2.00 -1.21
N MET A 52 -1.73 1.24 -0.66
CA MET A 52 -1.67 0.82 0.75
C MET A 52 -0.49 -0.12 1.02
N ILE A 53 -0.22 -1.05 0.10
CA ILE A 53 0.95 -1.94 0.21
C ILE A 53 2.23 -1.11 0.11
N TYR A 54 2.34 -0.22 -0.87
CA TYR A 54 3.49 0.65 -1.06
C TYR A 54 3.74 1.52 0.19
N PHE A 55 2.69 2.11 0.75
CA PHE A 55 2.81 2.92 1.95
C PHE A 55 3.22 2.09 3.17
N SER A 56 2.64 0.90 3.35
CA SER A 56 3.01 0.00 4.45
C SER A 56 4.49 -0.42 4.38
N LEU A 57 5.03 -0.63 3.18
CA LEU A 57 6.44 -0.97 2.97
C LEU A 57 7.35 0.21 3.35
N ILE A 58 6.99 1.44 2.96
CA ILE A 58 7.72 2.65 3.39
C ILE A 58 7.71 2.76 4.93
N CYS A 59 6.53 2.64 5.56
CA CYS A 59 6.39 2.76 7.01
C CYS A 59 7.21 1.72 7.78
N LEU A 60 7.37 0.53 7.20
CA LEU A 60 8.14 -0.57 7.80
C LEU A 60 9.63 -0.54 7.40
N GLY A 61 10.05 0.41 6.56
CA GLY A 61 11.43 0.50 6.06
C GLY A 61 11.84 -0.70 5.22
N VAL A 62 10.88 -1.42 4.64
CA VAL A 62 11.12 -2.62 3.84
C VAL A 62 11.37 -2.19 2.40
N GLU A 63 12.61 -2.27 1.96
CA GLU A 63 12.94 -2.10 0.55
C GLU A 63 12.57 -3.37 -0.23
N VAL A 64 11.68 -3.22 -1.22
CA VAL A 64 11.40 -4.30 -2.15
C VAL A 64 12.59 -4.40 -3.11
N PRO A 65 13.29 -5.56 -3.19
CA PRO A 65 14.42 -5.72 -4.08
C PRO A 65 13.93 -5.67 -5.53
N SER A 66 13.94 -4.47 -6.12
CA SER A 66 13.69 -4.25 -7.55
C SER A 66 14.97 -4.38 -8.39
N GLN A 67 15.97 -5.12 -7.88
CA GLN A 67 17.26 -5.30 -8.55
C GLN A 67 17.07 -6.06 -9.87
N GLY A 68 16.90 -5.32 -10.96
CA GLY A 68 16.85 -5.85 -12.33
C GLY A 68 15.49 -5.79 -13.04
N ALA A 69 14.43 -5.29 -12.41
CA ALA A 69 13.14 -5.15 -13.07
C ALA A 69 13.09 -3.86 -13.91
N GLN A 70 12.86 -3.98 -15.22
CA GLN A 70 12.67 -2.84 -16.14
C GLN A 70 11.46 -1.96 -15.77
N HIS A 71 10.58 -2.48 -14.92
CA HIS A 71 9.39 -1.84 -14.42
C HIS A 71 9.34 -1.96 -12.91
N SER A 72 8.95 -0.88 -12.25
CA SER A 72 8.75 -0.84 -10.82
C SER A 72 7.78 -1.92 -10.33
N TRP A 73 8.00 -2.49 -9.15
CA TRP A 73 7.28 -3.66 -8.64
C TRP A 73 5.74 -3.49 -8.63
N TRP A 74 5.25 -2.26 -8.44
CA TRP A 74 3.82 -1.92 -8.50
C TRP A 74 3.20 -2.11 -9.89
N LYS A 75 3.98 -1.91 -10.96
CA LYS A 75 3.54 -2.08 -12.35
C LYS A 75 3.34 -3.55 -12.73
N ALA A 76 4.06 -4.45 -12.05
CA ALA A 76 3.85 -5.90 -12.17
C ALA A 76 2.52 -6.33 -11.53
N MET A 77 2.04 -5.62 -10.50
CA MET A 77 0.77 -5.93 -9.82
C MET A 77 -0.45 -5.25 -10.45
N CYS A 78 -0.30 -4.03 -10.96
CA CYS A 78 -1.32 -3.36 -11.78
C CYS A 78 -0.65 -2.56 -12.91
N PRO A 79 -0.67 -3.08 -14.14
CA PRO A 79 -0.06 -2.40 -15.28
C PRO A 79 -0.84 -1.15 -15.73
N GLY A 80 -2.08 -0.99 -15.27
CA GLY A 80 -2.94 0.15 -15.60
C GLY A 80 -2.83 1.34 -14.65
N SER A 81 -2.16 1.19 -13.50
CA SER A 81 -1.98 2.28 -12.53
C SER A 81 -0.77 3.13 -12.89
N THR A 82 -0.93 4.45 -12.87
CA THR A 82 0.18 5.39 -13.01
C THR A 82 0.87 5.63 -11.67
N GLU A 83 2.14 6.03 -11.72
CA GLU A 83 2.90 6.35 -10.50
C GLU A 83 2.30 7.56 -9.79
N ASP A 84 1.87 8.59 -10.53
CA ASP A 84 1.20 9.78 -10.00
C ASP A 84 -0.08 9.42 -9.22
N GLU A 85 -0.90 8.49 -9.69
CA GLU A 85 -2.10 8.04 -8.97
C GLU A 85 -1.75 7.39 -7.63
N ILE A 86 -0.74 6.51 -7.63
CA ILE A 86 -0.27 5.83 -6.42
C ILE A 86 0.25 6.88 -5.42
N GLN A 87 1.08 7.81 -5.88
CA GLN A 87 1.63 8.88 -5.05
C GLN A 87 0.55 9.82 -4.51
N ALA A 88 -0.48 10.14 -5.31
CA ALA A 88 -1.60 10.98 -4.88
C ALA A 88 -2.44 10.32 -3.77
N ILE A 89 -2.67 9.01 -3.88
CA ILE A 89 -3.37 8.23 -2.85
C ILE A 89 -2.55 8.21 -1.55
N ILE A 90 -1.24 7.98 -1.64
CA ILE A 90 -0.35 7.95 -0.48
C ILE A 90 -0.30 9.32 0.21
N HIS A 91 -0.17 10.41 -0.56
CA HIS A 91 -0.20 11.76 0.00
C HIS A 91 -1.51 12.06 0.72
N ASN A 92 -2.66 11.67 0.15
CA ASN A 92 -3.96 11.82 0.83
C ASN A 92 -3.99 11.06 2.16
N MET A 93 -3.46 9.83 2.21
CA MET A 93 -3.38 9.07 3.46
C MET A 93 -2.43 9.73 4.47
N ILE A 94 -1.28 10.25 4.04
CA ILE A 94 -0.36 10.98 4.91
C ILE A 94 -1.03 12.23 5.48
N GLU A 95 -1.75 12.98 4.66
CA GLU A 95 -2.51 14.16 5.08
C GLU A 95 -3.60 13.79 6.09
N LEU A 96 -4.34 12.69 5.88
CA LEU A 96 -5.33 12.18 6.81
C LEU A 96 -4.73 11.95 8.21
N TYR A 97 -3.63 11.19 8.30
CA TYR A 97 -2.97 10.92 9.58
C TYR A 97 -2.24 12.15 10.17
N SER A 98 -1.80 13.08 9.33
CA SER A 98 -1.26 14.36 9.79
C SER A 98 -2.36 15.20 10.46
N PHE A 99 -3.56 15.23 9.86
CA PHE A 99 -4.71 15.98 10.38
C PHE A 99 -5.28 15.36 11.66
N GLU A 100 -5.40 14.04 11.74
CA GLU A 100 -5.84 13.35 12.95
C GLU A 100 -4.89 13.59 14.14
N ASN A 101 -3.57 13.61 13.89
CA ASN A 101 -2.59 13.94 14.94
C ASN A 101 -2.73 15.38 15.47
N VAL A 102 -3.26 16.30 14.66
CA VAL A 102 -3.53 17.69 15.07
C VAL A 102 -4.81 17.79 15.90
N ILE A 103 -5.86 17.04 15.58
CA ILE A 103 -7.14 17.08 16.30
C ILE A 103 -7.06 16.37 17.67
N VAL A 104 -6.31 15.28 17.79
CA VAL A 104 -6.19 14.53 19.06
C VAL A 104 -5.36 15.29 20.12
N ARG A 105 -4.63 16.33 19.72
CA ARG A 105 -3.84 17.21 20.62
C ARG A 105 -4.46 18.59 20.87
N GLY A 106 -5.66 18.86 20.35
CA GLY A 106 -6.39 20.12 20.51
C GLY A 106 -7.28 20.17 21.74
#